data_AF-A0AAD7W6V6-F1
#
_entry.id   AF-A0AAD7W6V6-F1
#
_cell.length_a   1.000
_cell.length_b   1.000
_cell.length_c   1.000
_cell.angle_alpha   90.00
_cell.angle_beta   90.00
_cell.angle_gamma   90.00
#
_symmetry.space_group_name_H-M   'P 1'
#
loop_
_entity.id
_entity.type
_entity.pdbx_description
1 polymer ?
#
loop_
_entity_poly.entity_id
_entity_poly.type
_entity_poly.pdbx_seq_one_letter_code
_entity_poly.pdbx_strand_id
1 'polypeptide(L)'
;MSQEDHQFMRSVSKSAELVDGHYCIGLPLRSETANMPNNRFVAEQRAVGLKRKLSKNPDLHEDYKDFMTGIIQKGYAVKVPKEQLSREDGRVWYIPHHGVYHPKKRRLE
;
A
#
# COMPACT_ATOMS: atom_id res chain seq x y z
N MET A 1 -24.05 15.12 -6.76
CA MET A 1 -23.20 14.08 -6.13
C MET A 1 -24.04 12.82 -5.96
N SER A 2 -23.47 11.66 -6.22
CA SER A 2 -24.14 10.37 -6.03
C SER A 2 -24.32 10.04 -4.54
N GLN A 3 -25.17 9.07 -4.21
CA GLN A 3 -25.26 8.56 -2.83
C GLN A 3 -23.92 7.97 -2.35
N GLU A 4 -23.14 7.41 -3.27
CA GLU A 4 -21.81 6.86 -2.97
C GLU A 4 -20.81 7.98 -2.65
N ASP A 5 -20.84 9.09 -3.39
CA ASP A 5 -20.02 10.27 -3.12
C ASP A 5 -20.32 10.82 -1.72
N HIS A 6 -21.60 10.89 -1.34
CA HIS A 6 -22.01 11.34 -0.01
C HIS A 6 -21.53 10.40 1.10
N GLN A 7 -21.54 9.09 0.86
CA GLN A 7 -21.04 8.11 1.82
C GLN A 7 -19.51 8.20 1.96
N PHE A 8 -18.80 8.31 0.85
CA PHE A 8 -17.35 8.51 0.81
C PHE A 8 -16.94 9.77 1.56
N MET A 9 -17.53 10.92 1.23
CA MET A 9 -17.19 12.19 1.87
C MET A 9 -17.44 12.17 3.39
N ARG A 10 -18.52 11.52 3.84
CA ARG A 10 -18.78 11.32 5.28
C ARG A 10 -17.70 10.45 5.95
N SER A 11 -17.32 9.33 5.33
CA SER A 11 -16.29 8.42 5.86
C SER A 11 -14.92 9.10 5.97
N VAL A 12 -14.50 9.79 4.91
CA VAL A 12 -13.24 10.53 4.86
C VAL A 12 -13.24 11.67 5.87
N SER A 13 -14.28 12.51 5.89
CA SER A 13 -14.33 13.65 6.82
C SER A 13 -14.33 13.23 8.28
N LYS A 14 -14.92 12.07 8.61
CA LYS A 14 -14.95 11.52 9.98
C LYS A 14 -13.59 11.00 10.45
N SER A 15 -12.74 10.54 9.53
CA SER A 15 -11.46 9.89 9.84
C SER A 15 -10.23 10.72 9.45
N ALA A 16 -10.43 11.88 8.84
CA ALA A 16 -9.35 12.77 8.45
C ALA A 16 -8.70 13.42 9.67
N GLU A 17 -7.41 13.17 9.83
CA GLU A 17 -6.60 13.74 10.90
C GLU A 17 -5.21 14.14 10.37
N LEU A 18 -4.61 15.15 10.99
CA LEU A 18 -3.23 15.54 10.71
C LEU A 18 -2.33 14.85 11.74
N VAL A 19 -1.57 13.85 11.29
CA VAL A 19 -0.65 13.07 12.12
C VAL A 19 0.76 13.31 11.62
N ASP A 20 1.64 13.83 12.48
CA ASP A 20 3.06 14.08 12.18
C ASP A 20 3.29 14.87 10.86
N GLY A 21 2.40 15.82 10.56
CA GLY A 21 2.48 16.64 9.35
C GLY A 21 1.90 15.99 8.09
N HIS A 22 1.29 14.81 8.21
CA HIS A 22 0.62 14.09 7.14
C HIS A 22 -0.89 14.03 7.35
N TYR A 23 -1.67 14.30 6.30
CA TYR A 23 -3.10 14.02 6.34
C TYR A 23 -3.31 12.51 6.21
N CYS A 24 -3.85 11.92 7.26
CA CYS A 24 -4.23 10.53 7.35
C CYS A 24 -5.75 10.43 7.24
N ILE A 25 -6.23 9.46 6.48
CA ILE A 25 -7.65 9.12 6.40
C ILE A 25 -7.80 7.63 6.66
N GLY A 26 -8.92 7.24 7.26
CA GLY A 26 -9.30 5.83 7.30
C GLY A 26 -9.50 5.30 5.89
N LEU A 27 -9.23 4.01 5.68
CA LEU A 27 -9.53 3.37 4.40
C LEU A 27 -11.03 3.54 4.10
N PRO A 28 -11.41 4.16 2.97
CA PRO A 28 -12.79 4.51 2.67
C PRO A 28 -13.55 3.28 2.13
N LEU A 29 -13.65 2.24 2.95
CA LEU A 29 -14.36 1.01 2.60
C LEU A 29 -15.86 1.29 2.50
N ARG A 30 -16.51 0.67 1.50
CA ARG A 30 -17.97 0.78 1.29
C ARG A 30 -18.77 0.26 2.49
N SER A 31 -18.25 -0.76 3.17
CA SER A 31 -18.85 -1.35 4.37
C SER A 31 -17.87 -1.30 5.53
N GLU A 32 -18.35 -0.86 6.69
CA GLU A 32 -17.59 -0.91 7.93
C GLU A 32 -17.33 -2.34 8.38
N THR A 33 -18.07 -3.34 7.90
CA THR A 33 -17.91 -4.77 8.21
C THR A 33 -17.32 -5.55 7.04
N ALA A 34 -16.60 -4.89 6.14
CA ALA A 34 -15.96 -5.54 5.00
C ALA A 34 -15.01 -6.66 5.49
N ASN A 35 -15.20 -7.85 4.93
CA ASN A 35 -14.32 -9.00 5.11
C ASN A 35 -13.59 -9.23 3.78
N MET A 36 -12.27 -9.22 3.83
CA MET A 36 -11.39 -9.39 2.68
C MET A 36 -10.87 -10.83 2.64
N PRO A 37 -11.00 -11.53 1.51
CA PRO A 37 -10.47 -12.88 1.40
C PRO A 37 -8.95 -12.89 1.61
N ASN A 38 -8.39 -13.98 2.13
CA ASN A 38 -6.96 -14.05 2.34
C ASN A 38 -6.21 -14.18 1.00
N ASN A 39 -5.55 -13.11 0.55
CA ASN A 39 -4.79 -13.08 -0.70
C ASN A 39 -3.28 -13.25 -0.51
N ARG A 40 -2.82 -13.65 0.68
CA ARG A 40 -1.40 -13.71 1.04
C ARG A 40 -0.58 -14.54 0.05
N PHE A 41 -1.07 -15.72 -0.32
CA PHE A 41 -0.37 -16.60 -1.27
C PHE A 41 -0.08 -15.90 -2.60
N VAL A 42 -1.06 -15.17 -3.14
CA VAL A 42 -0.91 -14.42 -4.40
C VAL A 42 0.12 -13.31 -4.24
N ALA A 43 0.06 -12.55 -3.14
CA ALA A 43 1.01 -11.47 -2.87
C ALA A 43 2.45 -12.00 -2.70
N GLU A 44 2.64 -13.11 -1.99
CA GLU A 44 3.95 -13.74 -1.82
C GLU A 44 4.53 -14.24 -3.15
N GLN A 45 3.72 -14.89 -4.00
CA GLN A 45 4.15 -15.32 -5.33
C GLN A 45 4.62 -14.13 -6.19
N ARG A 46 3.89 -13.00 -6.13
CA ARG A 46 4.28 -11.77 -6.83
C ARG A 46 5.59 -11.19 -6.27
N ALA A 47 5.78 -11.20 -4.95
CA ALA A 47 7.01 -10.74 -4.31
C ALA A 47 8.22 -11.59 -4.71
N VAL A 48 8.07 -12.92 -4.80
CA VAL A 48 9.11 -13.82 -5.30
C VAL A 48 9.46 -13.51 -6.76
N GLY A 49 8.45 -13.26 -7.60
CA GLY A 49 8.64 -12.83 -8.99
C GLY A 49 9.41 -11.51 -9.10
N LEU A 50 9.03 -10.52 -8.29
CA LEU A 50 9.72 -9.24 -8.20
C LEU A 50 11.19 -9.42 -7.78
N LYS A 51 11.45 -10.21 -6.72
CA LYS A 51 12.81 -10.51 -6.27
C LYS A 51 13.66 -11.08 -7.42
N ARG A 52 13.14 -12.07 -8.16
CA ARG A 52 13.85 -12.63 -9.33
C ARG A 52 14.13 -11.58 -10.42
N LYS A 53 13.19 -10.67 -10.66
CA LYS A 53 13.36 -9.58 -11.64
C LYS A 53 14.47 -8.62 -11.21
N LEU A 54 14.46 -8.20 -9.94
CA LEU A 54 15.48 -7.33 -9.36
C LEU A 54 16.86 -7.98 -9.38
N SER A 55 16.96 -9.27 -9.02
CA SER A 55 18.25 -9.99 -9.07
C SER A 55 18.85 -10.11 -10.47
N LYS A 56 18.04 -10.05 -11.53
CA LYS A 56 18.50 -10.13 -12.93
C LYS A 56 18.81 -8.77 -13.55
N ASN A 57 18.39 -7.67 -12.92
CA ASN A 57 18.53 -6.32 -13.45
C ASN A 57 19.06 -5.39 -12.34
N PRO A 58 20.39 -5.19 -12.25
CA PRO A 58 21.01 -4.36 -11.22
C PRO A 58 20.53 -2.90 -11.22
N ASP A 59 20.32 -2.30 -12.40
CA ASP A 59 19.86 -0.91 -12.51
C ASP A 59 18.46 -0.75 -11.91
N LEU A 60 17.54 -1.64 -12.30
CA LEU A 60 16.19 -1.66 -11.72
C LEU A 60 16.23 -1.94 -10.21
N HIS A 61 17.17 -2.75 -9.74
CA HIS A 61 17.30 -3.03 -8.32
C HIS A 61 17.70 -1.79 -7.53
N GLU A 62 18.67 -1.02 -8.02
CA GLU A 62 19.08 0.21 -7.34
C GLU A 62 17.97 1.26 -7.37
N ASP A 63 17.34 1.48 -8.52
CA ASP A 63 16.18 2.39 -8.63
C ASP A 63 15.07 2.01 -7.63
N TYR A 64 14.76 0.71 -7.55
CA TYR A 64 13.69 0.20 -6.68
C TYR A 64 14.03 0.36 -5.20
N LYS A 65 15.31 0.11 -4.84
CA LYS A 65 15.82 0.29 -3.50
C LYS A 65 15.74 1.76 -3.08
N ASP A 66 16.16 2.68 -3.94
CA ASP A 66 16.10 4.13 -3.67
C ASP A 66 14.66 4.61 -3.49
N PHE A 67 13.76 4.16 -4.37
CA PHE A 67 12.33 4.47 -4.27
C PHE A 67 11.73 3.98 -2.94
N MET A 68 11.88 2.69 -2.62
CA MET A 68 11.31 2.12 -1.39
C MET A 68 11.93 2.74 -0.13
N THR A 69 13.22 3.04 -0.16
CA THR A 69 13.90 3.75 0.94
C THR A 69 13.26 5.12 1.16
N GLY A 70 13.02 5.88 0.09
CA GLY A 70 12.35 7.18 0.18
C GLY A 70 10.90 7.10 0.70
N ILE A 71 10.13 6.08 0.28
CA ILE A 71 8.76 5.84 0.78
C ILE A 71 8.76 5.58 2.30
N ILE A 72 9.72 4.78 2.78
CA ILE A 72 9.83 4.43 4.20
C ILE A 72 10.33 5.63 5.02
N GLN A 73 11.36 6.34 4.56
CA GLN A 73 11.92 7.50 5.25
C GLN A 73 10.91 8.64 5.39
N LYS A 74 10.04 8.84 4.40
CA LYS A 74 8.96 9.84 4.42
C LYS A 74 7.74 9.43 5.24
N GLY A 75 7.74 8.23 5.83
CA GLY A 75 6.62 7.73 6.63
C GLY A 75 5.40 7.27 5.83
N TYR A 76 5.47 7.19 4.50
CA TYR A 76 4.37 6.72 3.67
C TYR A 76 4.16 5.20 3.75
N ALA A 77 5.20 4.45 4.15
CA ALA A 77 5.08 3.06 4.53
C ALA A 77 5.87 2.79 5.81
N VAL A 78 5.28 2.00 6.71
CA VAL A 78 5.89 1.60 7.97
C VAL A 78 5.94 0.09 8.09
N LYS A 79 6.89 -0.42 8.87
CA LYS A 79 6.95 -1.84 9.20
C LYS A 79 5.75 -2.19 10.08
N VAL A 80 5.01 -3.22 9.68
CA VAL A 80 3.89 -3.74 10.49
C VAL A 80 4.43 -4.30 11.82
N PRO A 81 3.91 -3.84 12.98
CA PRO A 81 4.28 -4.40 14.29
C PRO A 81 4.00 -5.90 14.37
N LYS A 82 4.80 -6.66 15.13
CA LYS A 82 4.68 -8.12 15.19
C LYS A 82 3.31 -8.57 15.71
N GLU A 83 2.77 -7.78 16.62
CA GLU A 83 1.49 -7.98 17.29
C GLU A 83 0.32 -7.85 16.31
N GLN A 84 0.52 -7.16 15.18
CA GLN A 84 -0.49 -6.94 14.14
C GLN A 84 -0.35 -7.90 12.95
N LEU A 85 0.64 -8.79 12.95
CA LEU A 85 0.83 -9.76 11.86
C LEU A 85 -0.24 -10.85 11.86
N SER A 86 -0.76 -11.19 13.04
CA SER A 86 -1.83 -12.17 13.21
C SER A 86 -3.13 -11.43 13.52
N ARG A 87 -3.94 -11.21 12.48
CA ARG A 87 -5.30 -10.67 12.60
C ARG A 87 -6.29 -11.65 12.00
N GLU A 88 -7.38 -11.89 12.72
CA GLU A 88 -8.45 -12.81 12.34
C GLU A 88 -9.77 -12.08 12.02
N ASP A 89 -9.75 -10.75 12.06
CA ASP A 89 -10.93 -9.90 11.84
C ASP A 89 -11.36 -9.77 10.37
N GLY A 90 -10.69 -10.50 9.46
CA GLY A 90 -10.95 -10.44 8.03
C GLY A 90 -10.56 -9.11 7.38
N ARG A 91 -9.79 -8.25 8.05
CA ARG A 91 -9.41 -6.92 7.53
C ARG A 91 -7.96 -6.84 7.08
N VAL A 92 -7.39 -7.97 6.67
CA VAL A 92 -6.03 -8.04 6.14
C VAL A 92 -6.09 -8.26 4.64
N TRP A 93 -5.41 -7.38 3.89
CA TRP A 93 -5.22 -7.54 2.46
C TRP A 93 -3.81 -7.10 2.07
N TYR A 94 -3.13 -7.93 1.30
CA TYR A 94 -1.77 -7.68 0.86
C TYR A 94 -1.79 -7.06 -0.53
N ILE A 95 -1.17 -5.89 -0.71
CA ILE A 95 -1.09 -5.23 -2.01
C ILE A 95 0.22 -5.65 -2.69
N PRO A 96 0.18 -6.37 -3.83
CA PRO A 96 1.40 -6.68 -4.58
C PRO A 96 2.00 -5.38 -5.14
N HIS A 97 3.24 -5.08 -4.76
CA HIS A 97 3.96 -3.93 -5.30
C HIS A 97 4.70 -4.31 -6.59
N HIS A 98 4.74 -3.40 -7.55
CA HIS A 98 5.51 -3.53 -8.78
C HIS A 98 6.04 -2.16 -9.18
N GLY A 99 7.34 -2.04 -9.43
CA GLY A 99 7.91 -0.79 -9.91
C GLY A 99 7.50 -0.53 -11.35
N VAL A 100 6.79 0.58 -11.59
CA VAL A 100 6.44 1.08 -12.92
C VAL A 100 7.31 2.28 -13.24
N TYR A 101 7.94 2.27 -14.42
CA TYR A 101 8.68 3.45 -14.87
C TYR A 101 7.75 4.45 -15.51
N HIS A 102 7.79 5.68 -15.03
CA HIS A 102 7.13 6.78 -15.72
C HIS A 102 7.79 7.00 -17.10
N PRO A 103 7.04 6.93 -18.23
CA PRO A 103 7.63 6.95 -19.58
C PRO A 103 8.55 8.13 -19.88
N LYS A 104 8.20 9.34 -19.39
CA LYS A 104 8.98 10.56 -19.61
C LYS A 104 10.08 10.82 -18.57
N LYS A 105 9.80 10.58 -17.29
CA LYS A 105 10.72 10.90 -16.17
C LYS A 105 11.74 9.80 -15.89
N ARG A 106 11.53 8.59 -16.43
CA ARG A 106 12.38 7.41 -16.25
C ARG A 106 12.71 7.11 -14.77
N ARG A 107 11.76 7.40 -13.88
CA ARG A 107 11.83 7.05 -12.45
C ARG A 107 10.72 6.09 -12.10
N LEU A 108 10.91 5.33 -11.03
CA LEU A 108 9.87 4.47 -10.48
C LEU A 108 8.78 5.31 -9.81
N GLU A 109 7.54 4.90 -10.06
CA GLU A 109 6.31 5.36 -9.41
C GLU A 109 5.54 4.16 -8.83
#